data_AF-A0A1M4MI58-F1
#
_entry.id   AF-A0A1M4MI58-F1
#
_cell.length_a   1.000
_cell.length_b   1.000
_cell.length_c   1.000
_cell.angle_alpha   90.00
_cell.angle_beta   90.00
_cell.angle_gamma   90.00
#
_symmetry.space_group_name_H-M   'P 1'
#
loop_
_entity.id
_entity.type
_entity.pdbx_description
1 polymer ?
#
loop_
_entity_poly.entity_id
_entity_poly.type
_entity_poly.pdbx_seq_one_letter_code
_entity_poly.pdbx_strand_id
1 'polypeptide(L)'
;MEFGNEHSREPRYVRSSKRKNDYWIALFHGMLDKYTSKYGDHFRITIVDNDNPSEFYDIPYALIKPALAEAGFDSKRNRWVCTINDHIFRVHGVADRIDVRPFFWSLGVQQYEDVEVTNSVFSKDFVGDSRTEGNVKVRISTVIERDPALRSDALRIHGFNCAVCGFNFEEHYGEWGENFAEVHHIIPLSEYRGTITEVNPKTDLVVLCSNCHSMIHRKRGVTLTVDELKGKMIVSK
;
A
#
# COMPACT_ATOMS: atom_id res chain seq x y z
N MET A 1 -7.08 -16.00 -20.35
CA MET A 1 -7.84 -14.79 -19.98
C MET A 1 -7.00 -14.04 -18.97
N GLU A 2 -6.45 -12.90 -19.39
CA GLU A 2 -5.52 -12.09 -18.60
C GLU A 2 -6.30 -11.31 -17.53
N PHE A 3 -6.08 -11.64 -16.26
CA PHE A 3 -6.52 -10.77 -15.16
C PHE A 3 -5.42 -9.72 -14.95
N GLY A 4 -5.58 -8.59 -15.64
CA GLY A 4 -4.68 -7.44 -15.59
C GLY A 4 -4.55 -6.87 -14.18
N ASN A 5 -3.36 -6.37 -13.89
CA ASN A 5 -2.93 -5.71 -12.66
C ASN A 5 -3.54 -4.29 -12.53
N GLU A 6 -4.84 -4.16 -12.80
CA GLU A 6 -5.55 -2.88 -12.96
C GLU A 6 -6.22 -2.41 -11.65
N HIS A 7 -6.58 -3.34 -10.76
CA HIS A 7 -7.26 -3.06 -9.49
C HIS A 7 -6.37 -2.40 -8.41
N SER A 8 -5.04 -2.38 -8.59
CA SER A 8 -4.11 -1.71 -7.66
C SER A 8 -3.98 -0.19 -7.87
N ARG A 9 -4.65 0.38 -8.89
CA ARG A 9 -4.37 1.75 -9.38
C ARG A 9 -5.48 2.77 -9.15
N GLU A 10 -6.68 2.36 -8.73
CA GLU A 10 -7.79 3.30 -8.50
C GLU A 10 -7.57 4.09 -7.19
N PRO A 11 -7.81 5.42 -7.18
CA PRO A 11 -7.83 6.22 -5.96
C PRO A 11 -8.85 5.69 -4.96
N ARG A 12 -8.53 5.79 -3.66
CA ARG A 12 -9.40 5.33 -2.58
C ARG A 12 -9.85 6.49 -1.71
N TYR A 13 -11.16 6.56 -1.45
CA TYR A 13 -11.73 7.34 -0.37
C TYR A 13 -11.96 6.40 0.81
N VAL A 14 -11.07 6.49 1.80
CA VAL A 14 -11.05 5.58 2.95
C VAL A 14 -11.95 6.10 4.06
N ARG A 15 -12.76 5.22 4.65
CA ARG A 15 -13.56 5.43 5.85
C ARG A 15 -13.27 4.30 6.82
N SER A 16 -13.13 4.65 8.09
CA SER A 16 -13.12 3.64 9.15
C SER A 16 -14.51 3.48 9.74
N SER A 17 -14.82 2.24 10.13
CA SER A 17 -16.06 1.90 10.81
C SER A 17 -15.82 0.72 11.77
N LYS A 18 -16.88 0.17 12.36
CA LYS A 18 -16.79 -1.01 13.24
C LYS A 18 -17.84 -2.03 12.85
N ARG A 19 -17.46 -3.30 12.72
CA ARG A 19 -18.41 -4.39 12.40
C ARG A 19 -19.56 -4.48 13.39
N LYS A 20 -19.29 -4.30 14.69
CA LYS A 20 -20.32 -4.31 15.75
C LYS A 20 -21.38 -3.23 15.64
N ASN A 21 -21.12 -2.19 14.84
CA ASN A 21 -22.04 -1.10 14.56
C ASN A 21 -22.54 -1.17 13.12
N ASP A 22 -22.68 -2.38 12.57
CA ASP A 22 -23.25 -2.57 11.23
C ASP A 22 -22.50 -1.82 10.13
N TYR A 23 -21.19 -1.64 10.34
CA TYR A 23 -20.33 -0.74 9.58
C TYR A 23 -21.02 0.60 9.30
N TRP A 24 -21.40 1.35 10.34
CA TRP A 24 -21.92 2.70 10.20
C TRP A 24 -20.88 3.63 9.51
N ILE A 25 -21.24 4.19 8.36
CA ILE A 25 -20.36 4.99 7.50
C ILE A 25 -21.02 6.34 7.24
N ALA A 26 -20.24 7.40 7.31
CA ALA A 26 -20.61 8.69 6.76
C ALA A 26 -19.88 8.90 5.43
N LEU A 27 -20.58 9.23 4.35
CA LEU A 27 -19.95 9.68 3.11
C LEU A 27 -20.22 11.17 2.94
N PHE A 28 -19.19 12.00 3.10
CA PHE A 28 -19.32 13.46 3.00
C PHE A 28 -19.40 13.93 1.55
N HIS A 29 -20.33 14.85 1.27
CA HIS A 29 -20.54 15.47 -0.05
C HIS A 29 -19.26 16.10 -0.59
N GLY A 30 -18.64 17.01 0.17
CA GLY A 30 -17.45 17.71 -0.31
C GLY A 30 -16.27 16.79 -0.64
N MET A 31 -16.16 15.63 0.03
CA MET A 31 -15.15 14.63 -0.31
C MET A 31 -15.52 13.88 -1.58
N LEU A 32 -16.78 13.48 -1.74
CA LEU A 32 -17.24 12.84 -2.97
C LEU A 32 -17.09 13.80 -4.16
N ASP A 33 -17.49 15.07 -4.05
CA ASP A 33 -17.28 16.09 -5.08
C ASP A 33 -15.82 16.25 -5.48
N LYS A 34 -14.92 16.27 -4.50
CA LYS A 34 -13.48 16.38 -4.75
C LYS A 34 -12.97 15.18 -5.55
N TYR A 35 -13.42 13.97 -5.23
CA TYR A 35 -13.02 12.76 -5.93
C TYR A 35 -13.67 12.68 -7.32
N THR A 36 -14.96 12.98 -7.44
CA THR A 36 -15.66 12.98 -8.73
C THR A 36 -15.12 14.03 -9.68
N SER A 37 -14.81 15.23 -9.19
CA SER A 37 -14.20 16.30 -10.01
C SER A 37 -12.82 15.93 -10.55
N LYS A 38 -12.08 15.08 -9.83
CA LYS A 38 -10.69 14.73 -10.17
C LYS A 38 -10.57 13.40 -10.94
N TYR A 39 -11.44 12.44 -10.64
CA TYR A 39 -11.32 11.06 -11.08
C TYR A 39 -12.58 10.54 -11.79
N GLY A 40 -13.62 11.37 -11.94
CA GLY A 40 -14.93 10.92 -12.40
C GLY A 40 -15.49 9.84 -11.48
N ASP A 41 -16.00 8.76 -12.05
CA ASP A 41 -16.52 7.62 -11.28
C ASP A 41 -15.43 6.55 -10.99
N HIS A 42 -14.19 6.79 -11.43
CA HIS A 42 -13.07 5.83 -11.37
C HIS A 42 -12.30 5.92 -10.06
N PHE A 43 -12.99 5.68 -8.95
CA PHE A 43 -12.39 5.57 -7.62
C PHE A 43 -13.19 4.59 -6.75
N ARG A 44 -12.57 4.17 -5.64
CA ARG A 44 -13.17 3.20 -4.71
C ARG A 44 -13.43 3.83 -3.34
N ILE A 45 -14.43 3.30 -2.66
CA ILE A 45 -14.72 3.57 -1.26
C ILE A 45 -14.21 2.40 -0.44
N THR A 46 -13.19 2.64 0.38
CA THR A 46 -12.60 1.59 1.22
C THR A 46 -13.12 1.74 2.64
N ILE A 47 -13.79 0.72 3.16
CA ILE A 47 -14.32 0.68 4.53
C ILE A 47 -13.47 -0.29 5.36
N VAL A 48 -12.69 0.23 6.29
CA VAL A 48 -11.82 -0.56 7.17
C VAL A 48 -12.53 -0.79 8.52
N ASP A 49 -12.54 -2.03 9.01
CA ASP A 49 -12.96 -2.30 10.39
C ASP A 49 -11.86 -1.85 11.36
N ASN A 50 -12.18 -0.94 12.27
CA ASN A 50 -11.23 -0.52 13.31
C ASN A 50 -10.90 -1.64 14.30
N ASP A 51 -11.85 -2.55 14.55
CA ASP A 51 -11.66 -3.62 15.51
C ASP A 51 -10.94 -4.83 14.85
N ASN A 52 -10.94 -4.92 13.51
CA ASN A 52 -10.16 -5.90 12.75
C ASN A 52 -9.73 -5.35 11.36
N PRO A 53 -8.62 -4.57 11.28
CA PRO A 53 -8.21 -3.91 10.04
C PRO A 53 -7.85 -4.86 8.88
N SER A 54 -7.71 -6.16 9.15
CA SER A 54 -7.49 -7.18 8.13
C SER A 54 -8.78 -7.54 7.38
N GLU A 55 -9.95 -7.16 7.90
CA GLU A 55 -11.25 -7.23 7.25
C GLU A 55 -11.68 -5.83 6.76
N PHE A 56 -11.88 -5.69 5.45
CA PHE A 56 -12.32 -4.42 4.85
C PHE A 56 -13.15 -4.62 3.59
N TYR A 57 -13.90 -3.59 3.21
CA TYR A 57 -14.57 -3.52 1.91
C TYR A 57 -13.83 -2.55 1.00
N ASP A 58 -13.66 -2.87 -0.28
CA ASP A 58 -13.10 -1.95 -1.28
C ASP A 58 -14.07 -1.82 -2.47
N ILE A 59 -15.04 -0.92 -2.37
CA ILE A 59 -16.25 -0.87 -3.22
C ILE A 59 -16.08 0.16 -4.34
N PRO A 60 -16.34 -0.16 -5.63
CA PRO A 60 -16.33 0.83 -6.70
C PRO A 60 -17.36 1.93 -6.44
N TYR A 61 -16.98 3.21 -6.57
CA TYR A 61 -17.93 4.31 -6.38
C TYR A 61 -19.10 4.25 -7.37
N ALA A 62 -18.83 3.91 -8.63
CA ALA A 62 -19.83 3.75 -9.67
C ALA A 62 -20.98 2.79 -9.28
N LEU A 63 -20.68 1.78 -8.44
CA LEU A 63 -21.68 0.82 -7.99
C LEU A 63 -22.69 1.44 -7.01
N ILE A 64 -22.24 2.31 -6.11
CA ILE A 64 -23.09 2.90 -5.05
C ILE A 64 -23.64 4.28 -5.42
N LYS A 65 -23.09 4.92 -6.45
CA LYS A 65 -23.50 6.25 -6.92
C LYS A 65 -25.01 6.38 -7.18
N PRO A 66 -25.70 5.43 -7.82
CA PRO A 66 -27.15 5.52 -8.03
C PRO A 66 -27.92 5.63 -6.71
N ALA A 67 -27.61 4.77 -5.74
CA ALA A 67 -28.24 4.80 -4.42
C ALA A 67 -27.95 6.07 -3.61
N LEU A 68 -26.82 6.75 -3.87
CA LEU A 68 -26.51 8.06 -3.25
C LEU A 68 -27.27 9.21 -3.93
N ALA A 69 -27.61 9.08 -5.20
CA ALA A 69 -28.42 10.07 -5.92
C ALA A 69 -29.89 10.04 -5.48
N GLU A 70 -30.35 8.88 -4.98
CA GLU A 70 -31.66 8.73 -4.36
C GLU A 70 -31.69 9.33 -2.94
N ALA A 71 -32.86 9.80 -2.52
CA ALA A 71 -33.01 10.59 -1.31
C ALA A 71 -32.52 9.85 -0.05
N GLY A 72 -31.40 10.29 0.53
CA GLY A 72 -30.80 9.77 1.77
C GLY A 72 -29.75 10.71 2.38
N PHE A 73 -29.83 11.99 2.02
CA PHE A 73 -28.81 12.99 2.30
C PHE A 73 -29.14 13.83 3.54
N ASP A 74 -28.24 13.82 4.53
CA ASP A 74 -28.30 14.72 5.68
C ASP A 74 -27.69 16.07 5.29
N SER A 75 -28.55 16.99 4.85
CA SER A 75 -28.14 18.34 4.45
C SER A 75 -27.53 19.17 5.58
N LYS A 76 -27.87 18.89 6.85
CA LYS A 76 -27.30 19.58 8.01
C LYS A 76 -25.85 19.19 8.24
N ARG A 77 -25.51 17.90 8.03
CA ARG A 77 -24.15 17.37 8.22
C ARG A 77 -23.40 17.12 6.90
N ASN A 78 -23.98 17.54 5.78
CA ASN A 78 -23.42 17.46 4.44
C ASN A 78 -22.91 16.06 4.07
N ARG A 79 -23.71 15.03 4.36
CA ARG A 79 -23.29 13.62 4.21
C ARG A 79 -24.44 12.67 3.95
N TRP A 80 -24.12 11.53 3.34
CA TRP A 80 -24.94 10.33 3.40
C TRP A 80 -24.55 9.48 4.60
N VAL A 81 -25.54 8.82 5.20
CA VAL A 81 -25.32 7.81 6.22
C VAL A 81 -25.57 6.44 5.59
N CYS A 82 -24.60 5.55 5.71
CA CYS A 82 -24.63 4.23 5.11
C CYS A 82 -24.31 3.15 6.15
N THR A 83 -24.72 1.92 5.89
CA THR A 83 -24.42 0.74 6.71
C THR A 83 -24.08 -0.44 5.81
N ILE A 84 -23.28 -1.39 6.30
CA ILE A 84 -23.06 -2.67 5.63
C ILE A 84 -23.43 -3.78 6.62
N ASN A 85 -24.51 -4.51 6.30
CA ASN A 85 -25.01 -5.61 7.12
C ASN A 85 -25.16 -6.85 6.28
N ASP A 86 -24.53 -7.96 6.70
CA ASP A 86 -24.49 -9.21 5.93
C ASP A 86 -24.06 -8.97 4.47
N HIS A 87 -23.00 -8.17 4.30
CA HIS A 87 -22.48 -7.73 3.00
C HIS A 87 -23.47 -6.93 2.13
N ILE A 88 -24.56 -6.42 2.70
CA ILE A 88 -25.50 -5.54 2.00
C ILE A 88 -25.23 -4.08 2.37
N PHE A 89 -24.73 -3.30 1.42
CA PHE A 89 -24.59 -1.85 1.54
C PHE A 89 -25.95 -1.17 1.41
N ARG A 90 -26.26 -0.28 2.34
CA ARG A 90 -27.50 0.50 2.38
C ARG A 90 -27.21 1.97 2.61
N VAL A 91 -27.96 2.83 1.93
CA VAL A 91 -28.01 4.27 2.21
C VAL A 91 -29.26 4.53 3.05
N HIS A 92 -29.11 5.20 4.18
CA HIS A 92 -30.22 5.47 5.09
C HIS A 92 -31.27 6.35 4.41
N GLY A 93 -32.53 5.90 4.38
CA GLY A 93 -33.63 6.59 3.69
C GLY A 93 -33.88 6.11 2.26
N VAL A 94 -33.03 5.23 1.73
CA VAL A 94 -33.15 4.65 0.39
C VAL A 94 -33.50 3.17 0.50
N ALA A 95 -34.38 2.67 -0.37
CA ALA A 95 -34.81 1.26 -0.36
C ALA A 95 -33.76 0.31 -0.95
N ASP A 96 -32.85 0.83 -1.76
CA ASP A 96 -31.81 0.09 -2.45
C ASP A 96 -30.94 -0.75 -1.53
N ARG A 97 -30.58 -1.91 -2.06
CA ARG A 97 -29.72 -2.91 -1.42
C ARG A 97 -28.68 -3.36 -2.40
N ILE A 98 -27.43 -3.05 -2.11
CA ILE A 98 -26.30 -3.36 -2.98
C ILE A 98 -25.51 -4.48 -2.32
N ASP A 99 -25.41 -5.62 -2.99
CA ASP A 99 -24.52 -6.71 -2.55
C ASP A 99 -23.07 -6.28 -2.78
N VAL A 100 -22.34 -6.13 -1.67
CA VAL A 100 -20.92 -5.78 -1.67
C VAL A 100 -20.02 -6.92 -1.22
N ARG A 101 -20.55 -8.15 -1.09
CA ARG A 101 -19.77 -9.36 -0.79
C ARG A 101 -18.60 -9.56 -1.75
N PRO A 102 -18.73 -9.33 -3.08
CA PRO A 102 -17.60 -9.45 -4.01
C PRO A 102 -16.44 -8.48 -3.73
N PHE A 103 -16.67 -7.46 -2.91
CA PHE A 103 -15.69 -6.43 -2.55
C PHE A 103 -15.21 -6.55 -1.11
N PHE A 104 -15.60 -7.60 -0.39
CA PHE A 104 -15.11 -7.90 0.95
C PHE A 104 -13.76 -8.63 0.87
N TRP A 105 -12.81 -8.14 1.65
CA TRP A 105 -11.46 -8.70 1.76
C TRP A 105 -11.21 -9.08 3.21
N SER A 106 -10.73 -10.30 3.43
CA SER A 106 -10.21 -10.79 4.70
C SER A 106 -8.78 -11.26 4.48
N LEU A 107 -7.83 -10.51 5.02
CA LEU A 107 -6.43 -10.88 5.04
C LEU A 107 -6.24 -11.77 6.28
N GLY A 108 -5.89 -13.05 6.08
CA GLY A 108 -5.89 -14.09 7.12
C GLY A 108 -5.09 -13.74 8.38
N VAL A 109 -5.55 -14.28 9.52
CA VAL A 109 -5.00 -14.10 10.87
C VAL A 109 -3.72 -14.93 11.03
N GLN A 110 -2.55 -14.41 10.67
CA GLN A 110 -1.27 -14.96 11.14
C GLN A 110 -0.10 -13.97 11.08
N GLN A 111 -0.35 -12.66 11.24
CA GLN A 111 0.68 -11.64 10.99
C GLN A 111 0.47 -10.34 11.79
N TYR A 112 0.17 -10.42 13.09
CA TYR A 112 0.02 -9.23 13.94
C TYR A 112 0.55 -9.46 15.36
N GLU A 113 1.85 -9.27 15.54
CA GLU A 113 2.38 -8.62 16.73
C GLU A 113 3.06 -7.34 16.21
N ASP A 114 2.83 -6.21 16.90
CA ASP A 114 3.41 -4.88 16.64
C ASP A 114 2.73 -3.98 15.57
N VAL A 115 1.53 -3.48 15.90
CA VAL A 115 1.02 -2.22 15.32
C VAL A 115 0.68 -1.25 16.44
N GLU A 116 1.53 -0.24 16.65
CA GLU A 116 1.19 0.91 17.50
C GLU A 116 0.22 1.84 16.77
N VAL A 117 -1.04 1.81 17.21
CA VAL A 117 -2.08 2.78 16.81
C VAL A 117 -2.01 3.98 17.74
N THR A 118 -1.40 5.08 17.31
CA THR A 118 -1.52 6.36 18.03
C THR A 118 -2.68 7.16 17.44
N ASN A 119 -3.79 7.20 18.18
CA ASN A 119 -4.97 8.00 17.87
C ASN A 119 -4.63 9.50 17.95
N SER A 120 -4.82 10.24 16.86
CA SER A 120 -5.49 11.56 16.92
C SER A 120 -5.87 12.05 15.53
N VAL A 121 -7.11 12.54 15.43
CA VAL A 121 -7.74 13.13 14.23
C VAL A 121 -7.81 14.66 14.41
N PHE A 122 -7.92 15.40 13.28
CA PHE A 122 -8.19 16.84 13.08
C PHE A 122 -6.93 17.74 12.98
N SER A 123 -6.80 18.75 12.10
CA SER A 123 -7.80 19.65 11.48
C SER A 123 -7.26 20.47 10.27
N LYS A 124 -8.23 21.01 9.49
CA LYS A 124 -8.31 22.31 8.76
C LYS A 124 -7.43 22.68 7.54
N ASP A 125 -8.14 23.36 6.62
CA ASP A 125 -7.77 23.91 5.30
C ASP A 125 -6.69 25.00 5.32
N PHE A 126 -5.96 25.22 4.21
CA PHE A 126 -5.52 26.56 3.77
C PHE A 126 -5.22 26.62 2.25
N VAL A 127 -5.66 27.72 1.63
CA VAL A 127 -5.34 28.16 0.26
C VAL A 127 -4.18 29.16 0.33
N GLY A 128 -3.14 28.97 -0.48
CA GLY A 128 -2.02 29.89 -0.65
C GLY A 128 -0.87 29.25 -1.45
N ASP A 129 -0.15 30.02 -2.26
CA ASP A 129 0.92 29.59 -3.18
C ASP A 129 2.23 29.18 -2.46
N SER A 130 2.12 28.66 -1.25
CA SER A 130 3.21 28.10 -0.46
C SER A 130 3.14 26.58 -0.52
N ARG A 131 4.21 25.92 -0.99
CA ARG A 131 4.36 24.47 -0.84
C ARG A 131 4.61 24.15 0.63
N THR A 132 3.58 23.75 1.37
CA THR A 132 3.72 23.27 2.74
C THR A 132 4.10 21.77 2.73
N GLU A 133 5.26 21.44 3.27
CA GLU A 133 5.69 20.08 3.61
C GLU A 133 5.47 19.84 5.12
N GLY A 134 5.17 18.61 5.54
CA GLY A 134 4.91 18.28 6.96
C GLY A 134 3.47 17.85 7.29
N ASN A 135 2.55 17.85 6.32
CA ASN A 135 1.24 17.23 6.51
C ASN A 135 1.36 15.70 6.60
N VAL A 136 0.73 15.12 7.62
CA VAL A 136 0.72 13.67 7.86
C VAL A 136 -0.08 12.99 6.75
N LYS A 137 0.59 12.13 5.97
CA LYS A 137 -0.02 11.27 4.95
C LYS A 137 -0.08 9.85 5.48
N VAL A 138 -1.28 9.30 5.62
CA VAL A 138 -1.47 7.88 5.94
C VAL A 138 -1.29 7.05 4.67
N ARG A 139 -0.42 6.05 4.72
CA ARG A 139 -0.22 5.05 3.66
C ARG A 139 -0.59 3.68 4.21
N ILE A 140 -1.52 3.00 3.55
CA ILE A 140 -1.81 1.58 3.80
C ILE A 140 -1.06 0.80 2.72
N SER A 141 -0.17 -0.10 3.14
CA SER A 141 0.63 -0.93 2.24
C SER A 141 0.64 -2.37 2.72
N THR A 142 0.51 -3.32 1.80
CA THR A 142 0.77 -4.73 2.07
C THR A 142 2.28 -4.93 2.22
N VAL A 143 2.70 -5.55 3.31
CA VAL A 143 4.09 -5.96 3.52
C VAL A 143 4.19 -7.43 3.15
N ILE A 144 5.16 -7.78 2.30
CA ILE A 144 5.47 -9.18 2.01
C ILE A 144 6.39 -9.66 3.13
N GLU A 145 6.05 -10.80 3.73
CA GLU A 145 6.86 -11.47 4.76
C GLU A 145 8.29 -11.69 4.27
N ARG A 146 9.26 -11.53 5.18
CA ARG A 146 10.68 -11.80 4.89
C ARG A 146 11.26 -12.57 6.06
N ASP A 147 11.93 -13.68 5.75
CA ASP A 147 12.70 -14.41 6.74
C ASP A 147 14.06 -13.71 6.97
N PRO A 148 14.35 -13.22 8.19
CA PRO A 148 15.62 -12.59 8.51
C PRO A 148 16.82 -13.56 8.41
N ALA A 149 16.60 -14.88 8.51
CA ALA A 149 17.66 -15.86 8.35
C ALA A 149 18.24 -15.84 6.93
N LEU A 150 17.40 -15.66 5.90
CA LEU A 150 17.83 -15.56 4.50
C LEU A 150 18.78 -14.37 4.27
N ARG A 151 18.55 -13.25 4.97
CA ARG A 151 19.45 -12.09 4.92
C ARG A 151 20.81 -12.46 5.51
N SER A 152 20.82 -13.03 6.72
CA SER A 152 22.05 -13.41 7.41
C SER A 152 22.85 -14.43 6.60
N ASP A 153 22.17 -15.39 5.99
CA ASP A 153 22.78 -16.39 5.11
C ASP A 153 23.36 -15.77 3.85
N ALA A 154 22.63 -14.85 3.19
CA ALA A 154 23.13 -14.16 2.02
C ALA A 154 24.39 -13.34 2.33
N LEU A 155 24.42 -12.62 3.44
CA LEU A 155 25.60 -11.85 3.86
C LEU A 155 26.79 -12.76 4.20
N ARG A 156 26.53 -13.91 4.83
CA ARG A 156 27.57 -14.90 5.11
C ARG A 156 28.15 -15.53 3.84
N ILE A 157 27.31 -15.74 2.81
CA ILE A 157 27.71 -16.38 1.55
C ILE A 157 28.41 -15.40 0.61
N HIS A 158 27.86 -14.19 0.46
CA HIS A 158 28.30 -13.21 -0.54
C HIS A 158 29.23 -12.13 0.03
N GLY A 159 29.32 -12.02 1.36
CA GLY A 159 30.05 -10.95 2.05
C GLY A 159 29.28 -9.63 2.05
N PHE A 160 29.98 -8.54 2.33
CA PHE A 160 29.41 -7.19 2.49
C PHE A 160 29.70 -6.25 1.32
N ASN A 161 30.49 -6.70 0.35
CA ASN A 161 30.85 -5.90 -0.81
C ASN A 161 29.68 -5.83 -1.80
N CYS A 162 29.38 -4.63 -2.28
CA CYS A 162 28.36 -4.45 -3.31
C CYS A 162 28.73 -5.23 -4.58
N ALA A 163 27.85 -6.15 -5.00
CA ALA A 163 28.08 -6.96 -6.20
C ALA A 163 28.16 -6.15 -7.50
N VAL A 164 27.69 -4.89 -7.49
CA VAL A 164 27.74 -3.97 -8.64
C VAL A 164 29.02 -3.15 -8.68
N CYS A 165 29.29 -2.37 -7.62
CA CYS A 165 30.37 -1.38 -7.62
C CYS A 165 31.53 -1.71 -6.68
N GLY A 166 31.46 -2.80 -5.93
CA GLY A 166 32.48 -3.20 -4.95
C GLY A 166 32.48 -2.41 -3.65
N PHE A 167 31.64 -1.39 -3.50
CA PHE A 167 31.58 -0.58 -2.27
C PHE A 167 31.27 -1.42 -1.03
N ASN A 168 32.01 -1.19 0.04
CA ASN A 168 31.82 -1.79 1.36
C ASN A 168 31.59 -0.68 2.40
N PHE A 169 30.52 -0.81 3.19
CA PHE A 169 30.17 0.20 4.19
C PHE A 169 31.12 0.21 5.38
N GLU A 170 31.54 -0.95 5.87
CA GLU A 170 32.46 -1.06 7.01
C GLU A 170 33.85 -0.53 6.63
N GLU A 171 34.35 -0.84 5.42
CA GLU A 171 35.63 -0.31 4.94
C GLU A 171 35.63 1.22 4.80
N HIS A 172 34.47 1.82 4.46
CA HIS A 172 34.37 3.27 4.23
C HIS A 172 33.96 4.07 5.46
N TYR A 173 33.12 3.51 6.33
CA TYR A 173 32.52 4.18 7.48
C TYR A 173 32.93 3.58 8.84
N GLY A 174 33.77 2.54 8.85
CA GLY A 174 34.17 1.84 10.07
C GLY A 174 32.99 1.15 10.75
N GLU A 175 32.97 1.17 12.08
CA GLU A 175 31.93 0.55 12.92
C GLU A 175 30.51 1.01 12.57
N TRP A 176 30.34 2.25 12.09
CA TRP A 176 29.03 2.76 11.66
C TRP A 176 28.49 2.08 10.40
N GLY A 177 29.36 1.47 9.61
CA GLY A 177 29.01 0.73 8.39
C GLY A 177 28.90 -0.78 8.60
N GLU A 178 29.20 -1.29 9.79
CA GLU A 178 29.16 -2.72 10.09
C GLU A 178 27.75 -3.27 9.83
N ASN A 179 27.67 -4.41 9.15
CA ASN A 179 26.42 -5.10 8.83
C ASN A 179 25.37 -4.28 8.03
N PHE A 180 25.73 -3.13 7.46
CA PHE A 180 24.77 -2.19 6.82
C PHE A 180 24.35 -2.59 5.39
N ALA A 181 25.11 -3.47 4.73
CA ALA A 181 24.83 -3.84 3.35
C ALA A 181 23.41 -4.39 3.13
N GLU A 182 22.84 -4.12 1.97
CA GLU A 182 21.46 -4.42 1.64
C GLU A 182 21.36 -5.70 0.80
N VAL A 183 20.47 -6.61 1.19
CA VAL A 183 20.20 -7.85 0.44
C VAL A 183 19.03 -7.64 -0.50
N HIS A 184 19.26 -7.89 -1.78
CA HIS A 184 18.31 -7.71 -2.86
C HIS A 184 17.92 -9.06 -3.48
N HIS A 185 16.63 -9.26 -3.73
CA HIS A 185 16.15 -10.44 -4.46
C HIS A 185 16.32 -10.20 -5.97
N ILE A 186 17.04 -11.10 -6.64
CA ILE A 186 17.30 -11.01 -8.08
C ILE A 186 15.98 -11.06 -8.87
N ILE A 187 15.05 -11.92 -8.44
CA ILE A 187 13.66 -11.91 -8.91
C ILE A 187 12.83 -11.16 -7.85
N PRO A 188 12.16 -10.05 -8.21
CA PRO A 188 11.40 -9.25 -7.25
C PRO A 188 10.29 -10.05 -6.56
N LEU A 189 10.18 -9.92 -5.23
CA LEU A 189 9.12 -10.56 -4.44
C LEU A 189 7.68 -10.24 -4.95
N SER A 190 7.48 -9.09 -5.58
CA SER A 190 6.20 -8.69 -6.20
C SER A 190 5.77 -9.59 -7.36
N GLU A 191 6.69 -10.31 -8.00
CA GLU A 191 6.40 -11.20 -9.12
C GLU A 191 5.82 -12.54 -8.67
N TYR A 192 6.04 -12.93 -7.41
CA TYR A 192 5.60 -14.23 -6.87
C TYR A 192 4.11 -14.29 -6.49
N ARG A 193 3.32 -13.23 -6.74
CA ARG A 193 1.84 -13.19 -6.58
C ARG A 193 1.27 -13.85 -5.30
N GLY A 194 2.00 -13.84 -4.20
CA GLY A 194 1.55 -14.41 -2.92
C GLY A 194 1.70 -15.93 -2.78
N THR A 195 2.45 -16.60 -3.65
CA THR A 195 2.82 -18.01 -3.46
C THR A 195 4.07 -18.14 -2.61
N ILE A 196 4.03 -19.00 -1.59
CA ILE A 196 5.23 -19.40 -0.83
C ILE A 196 6.22 -19.99 -1.84
N THR A 197 7.38 -19.35 -1.96
CA THR A 197 8.45 -19.81 -2.85
C THR A 197 9.70 -20.01 -2.01
N GLU A 198 10.36 -21.14 -2.19
CA GLU A 198 11.67 -21.37 -1.58
C GLU A 198 12.67 -20.37 -2.17
N VAL A 199 13.31 -19.60 -1.31
CA VAL A 199 14.36 -18.65 -1.68
C VAL A 199 15.70 -19.27 -1.30
N ASN A 200 16.62 -19.37 -2.26
CA ASN A 200 17.97 -19.82 -2.02
C ASN A 200 18.90 -18.62 -1.83
N PRO A 201 19.48 -18.41 -0.62
CA PRO A 201 20.36 -17.28 -0.33
C PRO A 201 21.57 -17.15 -1.26
N LYS A 202 22.03 -18.25 -1.85
CA LYS A 202 23.20 -18.26 -2.73
C LYS A 202 22.87 -17.81 -4.15
N THR A 203 21.71 -18.17 -4.67
CA THR A 203 21.38 -17.98 -6.09
C THR A 203 20.35 -16.89 -6.35
N ASP A 204 19.50 -16.61 -5.36
CA ASP A 204 18.33 -15.74 -5.56
C ASP A 204 18.50 -14.38 -4.87
N LEU A 205 19.52 -14.27 -4.01
CA LEU A 205 19.85 -13.07 -3.25
C LEU A 205 21.23 -12.54 -3.65
N VAL A 206 21.36 -11.22 -3.64
CA VAL A 206 22.62 -10.53 -3.90
C VAL A 206 22.80 -9.35 -2.95
N VAL A 207 24.05 -9.02 -2.62
CA VAL A 207 24.40 -7.93 -1.72
C VAL A 207 24.72 -6.67 -2.51
N LEU A 208 24.11 -5.54 -2.13
CA LEU A 208 24.24 -4.25 -2.80
C LEU A 208 24.43 -3.12 -1.78
N CYS A 209 25.05 -2.03 -2.22
CA CYS A 209 25.00 -0.78 -1.49
C CYS A 209 23.71 -0.01 -1.76
N SER A 210 23.31 0.89 -0.85
CA SER A 210 22.08 1.68 -0.96
C SER A 210 21.95 2.46 -2.27
N ASN A 211 23.07 2.92 -2.83
CA ASN A 211 23.10 3.62 -4.12
C ASN A 211 22.78 2.67 -5.28
N CYS A 212 23.45 1.52 -5.35
CA CYS A 212 23.22 0.54 -6.41
C CYS A 212 21.83 -0.10 -6.29
N HIS A 213 21.37 -0.39 -5.07
CA HIS A 213 20.03 -0.92 -4.85
C HIS A 213 18.95 0.08 -5.28
N SER A 214 19.12 1.36 -4.94
CA SER A 214 18.24 2.43 -5.44
C SER A 214 18.26 2.55 -6.97
N MET A 215 19.44 2.38 -7.59
CA MET A 215 19.59 2.48 -9.04
C MET A 215 18.97 1.30 -9.80
N ILE A 216 19.00 0.09 -9.25
CA ILE A 216 18.31 -1.08 -9.80
C ILE A 216 16.80 -0.82 -9.92
N HIS A 217 16.21 -0.16 -8.93
CA HIS A 217 14.77 0.15 -8.88
C HIS A 217 14.39 1.54 -9.37
N ARG A 218 15.33 2.29 -9.96
CA ARG A 218 15.16 3.72 -10.24
C ARG A 218 13.97 4.02 -11.17
N LYS A 219 13.70 3.14 -12.14
CA LYS A 219 12.61 3.31 -13.10
C LYS A 219 11.45 2.40 -12.72
N ARG A 220 10.27 3.01 -12.52
CA ARG A 220 9.05 2.27 -12.18
C ARG A 220 8.77 1.18 -13.22
N GLY A 221 8.56 -0.06 -12.76
CA GLY A 221 8.26 -1.21 -13.61
C GLY A 221 9.46 -1.82 -14.31
N VAL A 222 10.69 -1.36 -13.99
CA VAL A 222 11.93 -1.93 -14.50
C VAL A 222 12.85 -2.21 -13.31
N THR A 223 13.25 -3.47 -13.16
CA THR A 223 14.28 -3.90 -12.22
C THR A 223 15.49 -4.32 -13.03
N LEU A 224 16.61 -3.61 -12.90
CA LEU A 224 17.83 -3.98 -13.60
C LEU A 224 18.51 -5.16 -12.93
N THR A 225 19.09 -6.07 -13.71
CA THR A 225 20.04 -7.05 -13.17
C THR A 225 21.35 -6.38 -12.75
N VAL A 226 22.15 -7.07 -11.95
CA VAL A 226 23.49 -6.62 -11.54
C VAL A 226 24.35 -6.28 -12.75
N ASP A 227 24.34 -7.14 -13.78
CA ASP A 227 25.15 -6.96 -14.98
C ASP A 227 24.62 -5.82 -15.85
N GLU A 228 23.30 -5.67 -15.94
CA GLU A 228 22.69 -4.53 -16.63
C GLU A 228 23.04 -3.20 -15.96
N LEU A 229 23.08 -3.14 -14.63
CA LEU A 229 23.46 -1.93 -13.92
C LEU A 229 24.96 -1.66 -14.10
N LYS A 230 25.83 -2.68 -13.98
CA LYS A 230 27.27 -2.57 -14.26
C LYS A 230 27.54 -1.99 -15.65
N GLY A 231 26.87 -2.51 -16.68
CA GLY A 231 27.01 -2.02 -18.06
C GLY A 231 26.55 -0.58 -18.28
N LYS A 232 25.78 0.00 -17.35
CA LYS A 232 25.34 1.40 -17.38
C LYS A 232 26.23 2.34 -16.56
N MET A 233 27.15 1.80 -15.75
CA MET A 233 28.07 2.62 -14.96
C MET A 233 29.11 3.27 -15.87
N ILE A 234 29.25 4.59 -15.75
CA ILE A 234 30.35 5.31 -16.38
C ILE A 234 31.55 5.18 -15.44
N VAL A 235 32.45 4.25 -15.74
CA VAL A 235 33.72 4.16 -15.03
C VAL A 235 34.57 5.33 -15.51
N SER A 236 34.71 6.35 -14.67
CA SER A 236 35.68 7.42 -14.93
C SER A 236 37.07 6.82 -14.67
N LYS A 237 37.96 6.95 -15.67
CA LYS A 237 39.38 6.60 -15.55
C LYS A 237 40.07 7.46 -14.49
#